data_AF-A0A7X7F1W3-F1
#
_entry.id   AF-A0A7X7F1W3-F1
#
_cell.length_a   1.000
_cell.length_b   1.000
_cell.length_c   1.000
_cell.angle_alpha   90.00
_cell.angle_beta   90.00
_cell.angle_gamma   90.00
#
_symmetry.space_group_name_H-M   'P 1'
#
loop_
_entity.id
_entity.type
_entity.pdbx_description
1 polymer ?
#
loop_
_entity_poly.entity_id
_entity_poly.type
_entity_poly.pdbx_seq_one_letter_code
_entity_poly.pdbx_strand_id
1 'polypeptide(L)'
;MIGADGRRRESPRPTPHPGTTGPRTISRSIARTSPSSHSGNQGESTTETRAESNGPSGRPTASSLSLTEKRRTVRPPKAATSKRPLRERRPPVKVNSLRTLSTFGQSVWLDFIRRGMFASGELQRMIDRDGISGITSNPAIFEKAINGSDDYRDAIQELAAAGKNNLEIYEALVIEDVRTAADFFEPTYFRTEARDGYVSLEVSPRLAHDADGTVDEARRLWGAVDRPNIMIKVPATVAGLSAIETLIAEGINVNVTLLFSLERYRQSAEAYLAGLRRRVKKGLPVERVASVASFFLSRIDTAIDPVLEELIAGGGEKADSAGNVLGKTAVACAKVAYQIYGGVFGVNRFADLAASDAETQRLLWASTSTKNPAYSDVMYVEPLIGPETVNTLPMDTLDAYRDHGSPAARLEQDLDEARRVLDALPELGIDLDEVTRRLEDEGIQKFIDPFDRLLDSLEKHRAAAL
;
A
#
# COMPACT_ATOMS: atom_id res chain seq x y z
N MET A 1 -25.71 -67.71 -13.29
CA MET A 1 -26.21 -68.36 -12.06
C MET A 1 -26.33 -67.27 -10.99
N ILE A 2 -27.41 -67.29 -10.20
CA ILE A 2 -27.60 -66.72 -8.83
C ILE A 2 -26.89 -65.36 -8.54
N GLY A 3 -27.55 -64.26 -8.19
CA GLY A 3 -28.98 -64.01 -7.97
C GLY A 3 -29.14 -62.79 -7.04
N ALA A 4 -30.02 -61.84 -7.37
CA ALA A 4 -30.30 -60.67 -6.53
C ALA A 4 -31.77 -60.23 -6.68
N ASP A 5 -32.57 -60.53 -5.65
CA ASP A 5 -33.89 -59.96 -5.40
C ASP A 5 -33.77 -59.00 -4.21
N GLY A 6 -34.52 -57.89 -4.17
CA GLY A 6 -34.17 -56.82 -3.21
C GLY A 6 -35.00 -55.54 -3.07
N ARG A 7 -36.19 -55.43 -3.68
CA ARG A 7 -37.29 -54.50 -3.32
C ARG A 7 -37.05 -52.98 -3.33
N ARG A 8 -37.98 -52.28 -4.00
CA ARG A 8 -38.20 -50.83 -3.93
C ARG A 8 -38.57 -50.36 -2.51
N ARG A 9 -38.20 -49.12 -2.17
CA ARG A 9 -38.92 -48.28 -1.19
C ARG A 9 -39.09 -46.88 -1.76
N GLU A 10 -40.30 -46.35 -1.68
CA GLU A 10 -40.67 -45.00 -2.14
C GLU A 10 -40.53 -43.98 -1.01
N SER A 11 -40.28 -42.72 -1.38
CA SER A 11 -40.08 -41.61 -0.46
C SER A 11 -41.40 -41.09 0.14
N PRO A 12 -41.47 -40.77 1.45
CA PRO A 12 -42.62 -40.10 2.02
C PRO A 12 -42.61 -38.59 1.71
N ARG A 13 -43.74 -38.06 1.24
CA ARG A 13 -44.02 -36.61 1.19
C ARG A 13 -44.40 -36.11 2.59
N PRO A 14 -44.04 -34.87 2.99
CA PRO A 14 -44.54 -34.26 4.21
C PRO A 14 -45.97 -33.72 4.05
N THR A 15 -46.77 -33.82 5.12
CA THR A 15 -48.14 -33.26 5.21
C THR A 15 -48.14 -31.81 5.70
N PRO A 16 -49.03 -30.93 5.21
CA PRO A 16 -49.14 -29.54 5.66
C PRO A 16 -50.20 -29.33 6.75
N HIS A 17 -50.09 -28.21 7.50
CA HIS A 17 -51.12 -27.36 8.15
C HIS A 17 -50.66 -26.78 9.51
N PRO A 18 -51.24 -25.67 10.03
CA PRO A 18 -51.90 -24.54 9.35
C PRO A 18 -51.53 -23.12 9.86
N GLY A 19 -51.78 -22.10 9.03
CA GLY A 19 -52.57 -20.91 9.41
C GLY A 19 -52.09 -19.87 10.45
N THR A 20 -51.48 -18.80 9.94
CA THR A 20 -51.85 -17.37 10.19
C THR A 20 -52.03 -16.80 11.61
N THR A 21 -51.22 -15.77 11.94
CA THR A 21 -51.73 -14.43 12.35
C THR A 21 -50.76 -13.32 11.91
N GLY A 22 -51.30 -12.14 11.59
CA GLY A 22 -50.58 -11.00 10.98
C GLY A 22 -49.88 -10.03 11.96
N PRO A 23 -49.55 -8.81 11.50
CA PRO A 23 -48.37 -8.06 11.97
C PRO A 23 -48.59 -7.20 13.21
N ARG A 24 -47.51 -6.91 13.94
CA ARG A 24 -47.43 -5.80 14.90
C ARG A 24 -46.42 -4.74 14.46
N THR A 25 -46.95 -3.58 14.13
CA THR A 25 -46.26 -2.30 14.01
C THR A 25 -45.61 -1.90 15.34
N ILE A 26 -44.38 -1.39 15.29
CA ILE A 26 -43.82 -0.53 16.34
C ILE A 26 -43.23 0.72 15.69
N SER A 27 -43.95 1.83 15.83
CA SER A 27 -43.42 3.16 15.55
C SER A 27 -42.38 3.54 16.61
N ARG A 28 -41.27 4.14 16.20
CA ARG A 28 -40.55 5.10 17.03
C ARG A 28 -40.29 6.37 16.23
N SER A 29 -40.91 7.45 16.66
CA SER A 29 -40.69 8.80 16.16
C SER A 29 -39.39 9.36 16.74
N ILE A 30 -38.57 9.98 15.89
CA ILE A 30 -37.59 10.98 16.33
C ILE A 30 -37.88 12.25 15.54
N ALA A 31 -38.16 13.34 16.26
CA ALA A 31 -38.55 14.60 15.67
C ALA A 31 -37.35 15.28 14.99
N ARG A 32 -37.57 15.83 13.78
CA ARG A 32 -36.72 16.88 13.21
C ARG A 32 -37.46 18.20 13.29
N THR A 33 -36.93 19.14 14.08
CA THR A 33 -37.36 20.54 14.07
C THR A 33 -36.48 21.33 13.12
N SER A 34 -37.06 21.77 12.00
CA SER A 34 -36.50 22.86 11.19
C SER A 34 -37.03 24.21 11.69
N PRO A 35 -36.31 25.31 11.42
CA PRO A 35 -36.94 26.58 11.11
C PRO A 35 -36.72 26.98 9.64
N SER A 36 -37.83 27.32 8.99
CA SER A 36 -37.94 28.31 7.91
C SER A 36 -37.36 29.67 8.36
N SER A 37 -37.06 30.67 7.52
CA SER A 37 -37.22 30.94 6.09
C SER A 37 -36.45 32.24 5.77
N HIS A 38 -36.21 32.58 4.49
CA HIS A 38 -36.76 33.80 3.88
C HIS A 38 -36.50 33.87 2.37
N SER A 39 -37.49 34.41 1.64
CA SER A 39 -37.39 34.95 0.28
C SER A 39 -36.31 36.06 0.19
N GLY A 40 -35.66 36.35 -0.93
CA GLY A 40 -36.03 36.13 -2.33
C GLY A 40 -36.40 37.47 -2.97
N ASN A 41 -35.67 37.88 -4.02
CA ASN A 41 -36.10 38.98 -4.90
C ASN A 41 -35.50 38.82 -6.30
N GLN A 42 -36.23 39.30 -7.32
CA GLN A 42 -35.82 39.31 -8.73
C GLN A 42 -35.18 40.66 -9.11
N GLY A 43 -34.48 40.69 -10.25
CA GLY A 43 -33.99 41.92 -10.88
C GLY A 43 -33.43 41.62 -12.28
N GLU A 44 -34.08 42.13 -13.32
CA GLU A 44 -33.77 41.84 -14.72
C GLU A 44 -32.67 42.75 -15.31
N SER A 45 -31.97 42.22 -16.32
CA SER A 45 -31.56 42.85 -17.59
C SER A 45 -31.01 44.30 -17.64
N THR A 46 -29.83 44.46 -18.24
CA THR A 46 -29.65 45.35 -19.41
C THR A 46 -28.38 45.00 -20.21
N THR A 47 -28.35 45.36 -21.49
CA THR A 47 -27.36 44.99 -22.52
C THR A 47 -26.24 46.04 -22.78
N GLU A 48 -25.26 45.63 -23.60
CA GLU A 48 -24.29 46.43 -24.40
C GLU A 48 -23.08 47.08 -23.70
N THR A 49 -21.95 47.41 -24.38
CA THR A 49 -21.59 47.34 -25.82
C THR A 49 -20.16 46.75 -26.07
N ARG A 50 -19.75 46.58 -27.34
CA ARG A 50 -18.38 46.28 -27.83
C ARG A 50 -17.50 47.55 -27.99
N ALA A 51 -16.17 47.34 -28.05
CA ALA A 51 -15.11 48.01 -28.86
C ALA A 51 -13.90 48.47 -28.01
N GLU A 52 -12.64 48.54 -28.44
CA GLU A 52 -11.77 47.86 -29.42
C GLU A 52 -10.34 48.47 -29.25
N SER A 53 -9.29 47.68 -29.48
CA SER A 53 -7.88 48.04 -29.82
C SER A 53 -7.25 49.42 -29.51
N ASN A 54 -6.05 49.43 -28.89
CA ASN A 54 -4.76 49.80 -29.54
C ASN A 54 -3.54 49.83 -28.58
N GLY A 55 -2.35 49.47 -29.09
CA GLY A 55 -1.03 49.81 -28.51
C GLY A 55 -0.28 50.79 -29.45
N PRO A 56 1.08 50.88 -29.48
CA PRO A 56 2.10 50.25 -28.61
C PRO A 56 3.33 51.16 -28.25
N SER A 57 4.34 50.57 -27.60
CA SER A 57 5.81 50.89 -27.68
C SER A 57 6.42 52.13 -26.98
N GLY A 58 7.71 52.02 -26.58
CA GLY A 58 8.57 53.19 -26.25
C GLY A 58 9.63 53.05 -25.13
N ARG A 59 10.85 52.60 -25.47
CA ARG A 59 12.15 52.83 -24.74
C ARG A 59 13.17 53.22 -25.83
N PRO A 60 14.21 54.07 -25.62
CA PRO A 60 15.46 53.60 -24.96
C PRO A 60 16.46 54.66 -24.37
N THR A 61 17.53 54.17 -23.72
CA THR A 61 18.94 54.73 -23.65
C THR A 61 19.23 56.15 -23.08
N ALA A 62 20.49 56.58 -22.86
CA ALA A 62 21.65 56.03 -22.13
C ALA A 62 22.86 57.03 -22.20
N SER A 63 23.77 56.97 -21.21
CA SER A 63 25.18 57.45 -21.24
C SER A 63 25.51 58.96 -21.19
N SER A 64 26.39 59.34 -20.26
CA SER A 64 27.52 60.25 -20.55
C SER A 64 28.72 60.05 -19.59
N LEU A 65 29.91 59.97 -20.19
CA LEU A 65 31.28 60.04 -19.61
C LEU A 65 31.67 61.53 -19.43
N SER A 66 32.78 61.99 -18.82
CA SER A 66 33.78 61.52 -17.82
C SER A 66 34.80 62.68 -17.57
N LEU A 67 35.73 62.55 -16.60
CA LEU A 67 36.94 63.40 -16.39
C LEU A 67 36.69 64.84 -15.83
N THR A 68 37.56 65.50 -15.06
CA THR A 68 38.98 65.25 -14.70
C THR A 68 39.35 65.75 -13.28
N GLU A 69 40.56 65.39 -12.82
CA GLU A 69 41.17 65.52 -11.48
C GLU A 69 41.20 66.90 -10.78
N LYS A 70 41.33 66.84 -9.43
CA LYS A 70 42.37 67.60 -8.69
C LYS A 70 42.77 66.92 -7.38
N ARG A 71 44.07 66.62 -7.21
CA ARG A 71 44.65 66.07 -5.97
C ARG A 71 44.70 67.11 -4.84
N ARG A 72 44.35 66.70 -3.62
CA ARG A 72 45.00 67.19 -2.38
C ARG A 72 45.01 66.08 -1.33
N THR A 73 46.19 65.80 -0.78
CA THR A 73 46.44 64.71 0.16
C THR A 73 46.16 65.14 1.60
N VAL A 74 45.28 64.41 2.29
CA VAL A 74 45.12 64.44 3.75
C VAL A 74 45.15 62.99 4.25
N ARG A 75 46.02 62.67 5.21
CA ARG A 75 46.10 61.32 5.81
C ARG A 75 44.95 61.14 6.83
N PRO A 76 44.08 60.11 6.69
CA PRO A 76 43.17 59.72 7.75
C PRO A 76 43.88 58.82 8.79
N PRO A 77 43.38 58.75 10.04
CA PRO A 77 43.92 57.87 11.08
C PRO A 77 43.61 56.39 10.81
N LYS A 78 44.39 55.49 11.44
CA LYS A 78 44.25 54.03 11.30
C LYS A 78 42.86 53.56 11.77
N ALA A 79 42.02 53.13 10.84
CA ALA A 79 40.78 52.43 11.16
C ALA A 79 41.08 51.03 11.71
N ALA A 80 40.59 50.73 12.91
CA ALA A 80 40.62 49.38 13.46
C ALA A 80 39.62 48.48 12.69
N THR A 81 40.11 47.44 12.03
CA THR A 81 39.28 46.50 11.28
C THR A 81 38.51 45.58 12.22
N SER A 82 37.31 46.01 12.64
CA SER A 82 36.32 45.11 13.23
C SER A 82 35.86 44.11 12.18
N LYS A 83 36.40 42.88 12.23
CA LYS A 83 35.90 41.75 11.44
C LYS A 83 34.54 41.34 12.01
N ARG A 84 33.45 41.89 11.46
CA ARG A 84 32.15 41.23 11.56
C ARG A 84 32.31 39.81 11.01
N PRO A 85 31.86 38.75 11.73
CA PRO A 85 31.89 37.41 11.17
C PRO A 85 31.08 37.39 9.88
N LEU A 86 31.59 36.73 8.84
CA LEU A 86 30.71 36.35 7.74
C LEU A 86 29.63 35.47 8.35
N ARG A 87 28.37 35.84 8.14
CA ARG A 87 27.23 35.03 8.52
C ARG A 87 27.31 33.76 7.68
N GLU A 88 27.75 32.65 8.29
CA GLU A 88 27.83 31.36 7.62
C GLU A 88 26.49 31.10 6.93
N ARG A 89 26.55 30.87 5.61
CA ARG A 89 25.39 30.35 4.90
C ARG A 89 25.13 28.99 5.52
N ARG A 90 24.02 28.86 6.27
CA ARG A 90 23.51 27.55 6.68
C ARG A 90 23.55 26.65 5.43
N PRO A 91 24.07 25.42 5.52
CA PRO A 91 24.02 24.50 4.40
C PRO A 91 22.57 24.40 3.92
N PRO A 92 22.32 24.24 2.61
CA PRO A 92 20.97 24.03 2.12
C PRO A 92 20.37 22.86 2.89
N VAL A 93 19.16 23.04 3.42
CA VAL A 93 18.44 21.97 4.11
C VAL A 93 18.30 20.84 3.09
N LYS A 94 18.98 19.71 3.31
CA LYS A 94 18.84 18.52 2.47
C LYS A 94 17.36 18.15 2.49
N VAL A 95 16.69 18.31 1.35
CA VAL A 95 15.29 17.93 1.19
C VAL A 95 15.23 16.42 1.44
N ASN A 96 14.27 15.97 2.26
CA ASN A 96 14.13 14.55 2.51
C ASN A 96 13.58 13.85 1.26
N SER A 97 14.39 12.99 0.63
CA SER A 97 14.01 12.28 -0.59
C SER A 97 12.72 11.48 -0.42
N LEU A 98 12.54 10.81 0.74
CA LEU A 98 11.34 10.06 1.07
C LEU A 98 10.08 10.95 1.05
N ARG A 99 10.14 12.09 1.76
CA ARG A 99 9.02 13.04 1.84
C ARG A 99 8.69 13.67 0.48
N THR A 100 9.64 13.66 -0.45
CA THR A 100 9.46 14.16 -1.82
C THR A 100 8.68 13.18 -2.70
N LEU A 101 8.67 11.87 -2.40
CA LEU A 101 7.91 10.87 -3.17
C LEU A 101 6.40 11.18 -3.24
N SER A 102 5.83 11.71 -2.16
CA SER A 102 4.42 12.14 -2.14
C SER A 102 4.07 13.22 -3.17
N THR A 103 5.05 14.03 -3.61
CA THR A 103 4.84 15.05 -4.66
C THR A 103 4.70 14.46 -6.06
N PHE A 104 5.07 13.17 -6.23
CA PHE A 104 4.83 12.38 -7.44
C PHE A 104 3.59 11.46 -7.31
N GLY A 105 2.81 11.60 -6.23
CA GLY A 105 1.64 10.76 -5.95
C GLY A 105 1.97 9.34 -5.48
N GLN A 106 3.21 9.09 -5.00
CA GLN A 106 3.59 7.83 -4.36
C GLN A 106 3.62 7.99 -2.83
N SER A 107 2.81 7.19 -2.15
CA SER A 107 2.81 7.06 -0.68
C SER A 107 3.93 6.14 -0.21
N VAL A 108 4.56 6.45 0.92
CA VAL A 108 5.62 5.62 1.53
C VAL A 108 5.08 4.96 2.78
N TRP A 109 5.02 3.64 2.78
CA TRP A 109 4.66 2.85 3.95
C TRP A 109 5.89 2.12 4.48
N LEU A 110 5.84 1.71 5.74
CA LEU A 110 6.91 0.99 6.41
C LEU A 110 6.57 -0.51 6.52
N ASP A 111 7.42 -1.38 5.99
CA ASP A 111 7.31 -2.85 6.11
C ASP A 111 7.97 -3.35 7.41
N PHE A 112 7.54 -2.77 8.53
CA PHE A 112 8.07 -3.02 9.86
C PHE A 112 7.10 -2.53 10.94
N ILE A 113 7.00 -3.29 12.03
CA ILE A 113 6.31 -2.91 13.26
C ILE A 113 7.03 -3.55 14.46
N ARG A 114 7.20 -2.79 15.54
CA ARG A 114 7.65 -3.29 16.86
C ARG A 114 7.10 -2.40 17.97
N ARG A 115 6.75 -2.98 19.10
CA ARG A 115 6.16 -2.27 20.24
C ARG A 115 7.03 -1.12 20.78
N GLY A 116 8.34 -1.28 20.85
CA GLY A 116 9.27 -0.24 21.32
C GLY A 116 9.32 1.02 20.45
N MET A 117 8.85 0.98 19.19
CA MET A 117 8.86 2.17 18.32
C MET A 117 7.81 3.21 18.71
N PHE A 118 6.74 2.79 19.40
CA PHE A 118 5.67 3.66 19.87
C PHE A 118 6.15 4.48 21.09
N ALA A 119 6.59 3.79 22.15
CA ALA A 119 7.02 4.41 23.40
C ALA A 119 8.27 5.30 23.24
N SER A 120 9.19 4.94 22.35
CA SER A 120 10.37 5.74 22.04
C SER A 120 10.08 6.95 21.13
N GLY A 121 8.85 7.11 20.64
CA GLY A 121 8.44 8.13 19.67
C GLY A 121 9.11 7.98 18.29
N GLU A 122 9.65 6.80 17.97
CA GLU A 122 10.31 6.50 16.70
C GLU A 122 9.34 6.61 15.53
N LEU A 123 8.15 6.00 15.65
CA LEU A 123 7.12 6.10 14.62
C LEU A 123 6.69 7.54 14.35
N GLN A 124 6.44 8.34 15.39
CA GLN A 124 6.09 9.76 15.22
C GLN A 124 7.19 10.54 14.46
N ARG A 125 8.47 10.28 14.77
CA ARG A 125 9.58 10.92 14.04
C ARG A 125 9.62 10.52 12.57
N MET A 126 9.31 9.27 12.23
CA MET A 126 9.23 8.80 10.85
C MET A 126 8.05 9.45 10.09
N ILE A 127 6.87 9.52 10.71
CA ILE A 127 5.70 10.23 10.15
C ILE A 127 6.05 11.71 9.89
N ASP A 128 6.59 12.42 10.89
CA ASP A 128 6.85 13.86 10.79
C ASP A 128 7.98 14.21 9.81
N ARG A 129 9.07 13.44 9.81
CA ARG A 129 10.31 13.76 9.09
C ARG A 129 10.40 13.12 7.72
N ASP A 130 10.05 11.84 7.63
CA ASP A 130 10.16 11.03 6.41
C ASP A 130 8.85 11.05 5.60
N GLY A 131 7.73 11.37 6.24
CA GLY A 131 6.42 11.38 5.58
C GLY A 131 5.82 9.99 5.42
N ILE A 132 6.20 9.03 6.28
CA ILE A 132 5.57 7.71 6.32
C ILE A 132 4.06 7.89 6.52
N SER A 133 3.28 7.23 5.67
CA SER A 133 1.82 7.33 5.64
C SER A 133 1.09 5.99 5.82
N GLY A 134 1.79 4.94 6.22
CA GLY A 134 1.20 3.67 6.64
C GLY A 134 2.23 2.63 7.10
N ILE A 135 1.74 1.49 7.60
CA ILE A 135 2.55 0.33 8.00
C ILE A 135 1.97 -0.95 7.39
N THR A 136 2.85 -1.85 6.94
CA THR A 136 2.51 -3.27 6.71
C THR A 136 3.13 -4.16 7.78
N SER A 137 2.37 -5.17 8.20
CA SER A 137 2.87 -6.28 9.02
C SER A 137 2.74 -7.61 8.26
N ASN A 138 3.39 -8.64 8.78
CA ASN A 138 3.26 -10.04 8.40
C ASN A 138 3.81 -10.93 9.53
N PRO A 139 3.54 -12.26 9.55
CA PRO A 139 4.00 -13.15 10.62
C PRO A 139 5.52 -13.13 10.86
N ALA A 140 6.35 -12.95 9.82
CA ALA A 140 7.81 -12.90 9.96
C ALA A 140 8.33 -11.59 10.57
N ILE A 141 7.58 -10.49 10.46
CA ILE A 141 7.88 -9.24 11.18
C ILE A 141 7.58 -9.42 12.67
N PHE A 142 6.42 -10.00 13.02
CA PHE A 142 6.08 -10.28 14.41
C PHE A 142 6.98 -11.35 15.05
N GLU A 143 7.37 -12.39 14.32
CA GLU A 143 8.41 -13.36 14.75
C GLU A 143 9.67 -12.61 15.21
N LYS A 144 10.18 -11.70 14.39
CA LYS A 144 11.41 -10.94 14.68
C LYS A 144 11.22 -9.90 15.78
N ALA A 145 10.06 -9.24 15.86
CA ALA A 145 9.78 -8.23 16.88
C ALA A 145 9.67 -8.86 18.28
N ILE A 146 8.90 -9.96 18.39
CA ILE A 146 8.63 -10.67 19.65
C ILE A 146 9.88 -11.41 20.14
N ASN A 147 10.64 -12.06 19.25
CA ASN A 147 11.84 -12.80 19.64
C ASN A 147 13.10 -11.93 19.74
N GLY A 148 13.11 -10.75 19.13
CA GLY A 148 14.27 -9.87 19.01
C GLY A 148 14.32 -8.71 20.01
N SER A 149 13.34 -8.59 20.90
CA SER A 149 13.29 -7.53 21.92
C SER A 149 12.60 -8.01 23.20
N ASP A 150 12.81 -7.27 24.29
CA ASP A 150 12.09 -7.49 25.55
C ASP A 150 10.74 -6.77 25.60
N ASP A 151 10.35 -6.03 24.54
CA ASP A 151 9.17 -5.14 24.51
C ASP A 151 7.85 -5.88 24.85
N TYR A 152 7.79 -7.19 24.60
CA TYR A 152 6.60 -8.02 24.74
C TYR A 152 6.56 -8.84 26.05
N ARG A 153 7.64 -8.84 26.83
CA ARG A 153 7.84 -9.77 27.97
C ARG A 153 6.71 -9.69 29.00
N ASP A 154 6.42 -8.49 29.48
CA ASP A 154 5.46 -8.27 30.57
C ASP A 154 4.02 -8.65 30.13
N ALA A 155 3.66 -8.31 28.89
CA ALA A 155 2.36 -8.65 28.30
C ALA A 155 2.21 -10.17 28.09
N ILE A 156 3.27 -10.87 27.64
CA ILE A 156 3.26 -12.33 27.56
C ILE A 156 3.08 -12.95 28.95
N GLN A 157 3.75 -12.40 29.98
CA GLN A 157 3.61 -12.89 31.36
C GLN A 157 2.19 -12.71 31.90
N GLU A 158 1.58 -11.54 31.72
CA GLU A 158 0.20 -11.27 32.15
C GLU A 158 -0.80 -12.21 31.46
N LEU A 159 -0.71 -12.35 30.13
CA LEU A 159 -1.61 -13.20 29.35
C LEU A 159 -1.40 -14.69 29.67
N ALA A 160 -0.16 -15.14 29.90
CA ALA A 160 0.14 -16.49 30.35
C ALA A 160 -0.48 -16.79 31.72
N ALA A 161 -0.32 -15.88 32.69
CA ALA A 161 -0.92 -15.99 34.01
C ALA A 161 -2.47 -15.97 33.97
N ALA A 162 -3.06 -15.28 32.99
CA ALA A 162 -4.49 -15.31 32.70
C ALA A 162 -4.97 -16.61 32.00
N GLY A 163 -4.07 -17.59 31.80
CA GLY A 163 -4.40 -18.90 31.22
C GLY A 163 -4.56 -18.92 29.70
N LYS A 164 -4.09 -17.88 29.00
CA LYS A 164 -4.19 -17.80 27.53
C LYS A 164 -3.27 -18.80 26.84
N ASN A 165 -3.73 -19.36 25.71
CA ASN A 165 -2.90 -20.18 24.83
C ASN A 165 -2.07 -19.32 23.85
N ASN A 166 -1.08 -19.91 23.17
CA ASN A 166 -0.13 -19.17 22.33
C ASN A 166 -0.78 -18.36 21.20
N LEU A 167 -1.88 -18.85 20.62
CA LEU A 167 -2.61 -18.12 19.58
C LEU A 167 -3.36 -16.92 20.19
N GLU A 168 -4.01 -17.09 21.34
CA GLU A 168 -4.65 -15.98 22.06
C GLU A 168 -3.63 -14.92 22.51
N ILE A 169 -2.44 -15.35 22.95
CA ILE A 169 -1.33 -14.44 23.31
C ILE A 169 -0.87 -13.69 22.06
N TYR A 170 -0.53 -14.40 20.98
CA TYR A 170 -0.14 -13.78 19.70
C TYR A 170 -1.16 -12.73 19.25
N GLU A 171 -2.43 -13.09 19.19
CA GLU A 171 -3.50 -12.21 18.73
C GLU A 171 -3.64 -10.97 19.60
N ALA A 172 -3.62 -11.11 20.93
CA ALA A 172 -3.68 -9.98 21.85
C ALA A 172 -2.54 -8.97 21.60
N LEU A 173 -1.30 -9.47 21.42
CA LEU A 173 -0.13 -8.63 21.17
C LEU A 173 -0.23 -7.90 19.82
N VAL A 174 -0.59 -8.60 18.73
CA VAL A 174 -0.65 -7.97 17.40
C VAL A 174 -1.84 -7.04 17.24
N ILE A 175 -2.99 -7.34 17.86
CA ILE A 175 -4.16 -6.45 17.87
C ILE A 175 -3.85 -5.16 18.64
N GLU A 176 -3.15 -5.25 19.77
CA GLU A 176 -2.69 -4.08 20.53
C GLU A 176 -1.71 -3.23 19.70
N ASP A 177 -0.66 -3.84 19.16
CA ASP A 177 0.35 -3.14 18.35
C ASP A 177 -0.26 -2.46 17.11
N VAL A 178 -1.15 -3.16 16.38
CA VAL A 178 -1.84 -2.62 15.20
C VAL A 178 -2.82 -1.51 15.57
N ARG A 179 -3.56 -1.64 16.68
CA ARG A 179 -4.46 -0.57 17.16
C ARG A 179 -3.65 0.67 17.54
N THR A 180 -2.56 0.51 18.27
CA THR A 180 -1.67 1.62 18.65
C THR A 180 -1.06 2.28 17.41
N ALA A 181 -0.56 1.51 16.44
CA ALA A 181 -0.06 2.06 15.18
C ALA A 181 -1.18 2.82 14.42
N ALA A 182 -2.40 2.29 14.38
CA ALA A 182 -3.54 2.95 13.74
C ALA A 182 -3.88 4.29 14.41
N ASP A 183 -3.79 4.38 15.75
CA ASP A 183 -3.95 5.65 16.49
C ASP A 183 -2.86 6.68 16.12
N PHE A 184 -1.61 6.28 15.89
CA PHE A 184 -0.56 7.18 15.37
C PHE A 184 -0.85 7.69 13.95
N PHE A 185 -1.50 6.89 13.11
CA PHE A 185 -1.83 7.27 11.73
C PHE A 185 -3.20 7.94 11.54
N GLU A 186 -4.09 7.93 12.56
CA GLU A 186 -5.41 8.57 12.52
C GLU A 186 -5.36 10.04 12.01
N PRO A 187 -4.42 10.91 12.43
CA PRO A 187 -4.34 12.28 11.91
C PRO A 187 -3.93 12.35 10.44
N THR A 188 -3.23 11.34 9.92
CA THR A 188 -2.91 11.22 8.49
C THR A 188 -4.12 10.71 7.72
N TYR A 189 -4.82 9.70 8.24
CA TYR A 189 -6.03 9.15 7.66
C TYR A 189 -7.10 10.22 7.42
N PHE A 190 -7.45 11.01 8.43
CA PHE A 190 -8.44 12.08 8.24
C PHE A 190 -7.94 13.23 7.37
N ARG A 191 -6.67 13.61 7.46
CA ARG A 191 -6.08 14.70 6.64
C ARG A 191 -5.98 14.33 5.15
N THR A 192 -5.88 13.05 4.84
CA THR A 192 -5.83 12.52 3.47
C THR A 192 -7.17 11.98 2.99
N GLU A 193 -8.26 12.30 3.71
CA GLU A 193 -9.64 11.89 3.36
C GLU A 193 -9.80 10.37 3.17
N ALA A 194 -9.14 9.60 4.03
CA ALA A 194 -9.00 8.14 3.95
C ALA A 194 -8.12 7.59 2.81
N ARG A 195 -7.43 8.44 2.03
CA ARG A 195 -6.51 7.94 0.99
C ARG A 195 -5.26 7.28 1.56
N ASP A 196 -4.80 7.66 2.75
CA ASP A 196 -3.60 7.13 3.41
C ASP A 196 -3.82 6.96 4.93
N GLY A 197 -2.77 6.68 5.71
CA GLY A 197 -2.85 6.51 7.17
C GLY A 197 -3.22 5.10 7.62
N TYR A 198 -2.91 4.08 6.81
CA TYR A 198 -3.34 2.70 7.03
C TYR A 198 -2.33 1.82 7.77
N VAL A 199 -2.84 0.89 8.57
CA VAL A 199 -2.04 -0.22 9.15
C VAL A 199 -2.61 -1.55 8.71
N SER A 200 -1.78 -2.41 8.09
CA SER A 200 -2.21 -3.73 7.62
C SER A 200 -1.97 -4.82 8.66
N LEU A 201 -3.00 -5.63 8.96
CA LEU A 201 -2.95 -6.84 9.79
C LEU A 201 -3.35 -8.06 8.94
N GLU A 202 -2.52 -9.09 8.94
CA GLU A 202 -2.71 -10.28 8.10
C GLU A 202 -3.55 -11.35 8.80
N VAL A 203 -4.45 -12.00 8.03
CA VAL A 203 -5.10 -13.24 8.47
C VAL A 203 -4.09 -14.36 8.64
N SER A 204 -4.48 -15.47 9.30
CA SER A 204 -3.63 -16.64 9.42
C SER A 204 -3.24 -17.18 8.03
N PRO A 205 -1.94 -17.37 7.74
CA PRO A 205 -1.50 -17.89 6.44
C PRO A 205 -1.99 -19.33 6.19
N ARG A 206 -2.39 -20.05 7.25
CA ARG A 206 -3.01 -21.37 7.17
C ARG A 206 -4.40 -21.36 6.51
N LEU A 207 -5.06 -20.19 6.43
CA LEU A 207 -6.36 -20.02 5.76
C LEU A 207 -6.24 -19.60 4.29
N ALA A 208 -5.03 -19.53 3.72
CA ALA A 208 -4.82 -19.01 2.36
C ALA A 208 -5.60 -19.75 1.26
N HIS A 209 -6.10 -20.96 1.49
CA HIS A 209 -6.96 -21.71 0.55
C HIS A 209 -8.41 -21.92 1.06
N ASP A 210 -8.79 -21.31 2.18
CA ASP A 210 -10.12 -21.34 2.78
C ASP A 210 -10.75 -19.94 2.72
N ALA A 211 -11.67 -19.74 1.76
CA ALA A 211 -12.32 -18.46 1.56
C ALA A 211 -13.25 -18.08 2.73
N ASP A 212 -14.04 -19.03 3.25
CA ASP A 212 -15.01 -18.75 4.31
C ASP A 212 -14.28 -18.51 5.65
N GLY A 213 -13.28 -19.35 5.97
CA GLY A 213 -12.42 -19.14 7.13
C GLY A 213 -11.67 -17.81 7.08
N THR A 214 -11.12 -17.43 5.92
CA THR A 214 -10.49 -16.12 5.71
C THR A 214 -11.45 -14.97 5.98
N VAL A 215 -12.70 -15.06 5.51
CA VAL A 215 -13.71 -14.00 5.70
C VAL A 215 -14.11 -13.90 7.18
N ASP A 216 -14.33 -15.01 7.87
CA ASP A 216 -14.73 -15.02 9.28
C ASP A 216 -13.60 -14.52 10.19
N GLU A 217 -12.34 -14.89 9.93
CA GLU A 217 -11.21 -14.31 10.64
C GLU A 217 -11.04 -12.81 10.34
N ALA A 218 -11.16 -12.40 9.08
CA ALA A 218 -11.05 -11.00 8.70
C ALA A 218 -12.09 -10.11 9.41
N ARG A 219 -13.35 -10.56 9.48
CA ARG A 219 -14.43 -9.89 10.25
C ARG A 219 -14.07 -9.77 11.74
N ARG A 220 -13.56 -10.86 12.33
CA ARG A 220 -13.16 -10.93 13.74
C ARG A 220 -12.01 -9.99 14.04
N LEU A 221 -10.94 -10.00 13.25
CA LEU A 221 -9.78 -9.11 13.40
C LEU A 221 -10.17 -7.65 13.19
N TRP A 222 -11.01 -7.36 12.19
CA TRP A 222 -11.52 -6.02 11.93
C TRP A 222 -12.27 -5.45 13.15
N GLY A 223 -13.25 -6.21 13.67
CA GLY A 223 -14.00 -5.83 14.87
C GLY A 223 -13.19 -5.85 16.16
N ALA A 224 -12.12 -6.64 16.24
CA ALA A 224 -11.26 -6.69 17.41
C ALA A 224 -10.29 -5.50 17.47
N VAL A 225 -9.73 -5.04 16.34
CA VAL A 225 -8.88 -3.84 16.34
C VAL A 225 -9.72 -2.58 16.53
N ASP A 226 -10.92 -2.52 15.93
CA ASP A 226 -11.89 -1.43 16.07
C ASP A 226 -11.32 -0.05 15.69
N ARG A 227 -10.81 0.05 14.44
CA ARG A 227 -10.29 1.29 13.85
C ARG A 227 -10.69 1.40 12.37
N PRO A 228 -11.00 2.61 11.86
CA PRO A 228 -11.41 2.78 10.46
C PRO A 228 -10.22 2.67 9.48
N ASN A 229 -9.01 2.92 9.96
CA ASN A 229 -7.78 3.02 9.19
C ASN A 229 -6.88 1.78 9.32
N ILE A 230 -7.48 0.61 9.55
CA ILE A 230 -6.78 -0.66 9.29
C ILE A 230 -7.13 -1.23 7.93
N MET A 231 -6.30 -2.16 7.48
CA MET A 231 -6.57 -3.05 6.35
C MET A 231 -6.38 -4.49 6.80
N ILE A 232 -7.35 -5.36 6.50
CA ILE A 232 -7.11 -6.80 6.62
C ILE A 232 -6.31 -7.25 5.40
N LYS A 233 -5.17 -7.89 5.63
CA LYS A 233 -4.27 -8.33 4.59
C LYS A 233 -4.57 -9.79 4.23
N VAL A 234 -4.86 -10.03 2.95
CA VAL A 234 -5.41 -11.29 2.43
C VAL A 234 -4.58 -11.76 1.23
N PRO A 235 -4.03 -12.99 1.24
CA PRO A 235 -3.35 -13.57 0.09
C PRO A 235 -4.22 -13.63 -1.17
N ALA A 236 -3.68 -13.28 -2.32
CA ALA A 236 -4.35 -13.28 -3.62
C ALA A 236 -4.49 -14.69 -4.24
N THR A 237 -4.72 -15.73 -3.44
CA THR A 237 -4.99 -17.07 -4.00
C THR A 237 -6.37 -17.10 -4.67
N VAL A 238 -6.67 -18.18 -5.41
CA VAL A 238 -8.02 -18.39 -5.98
C VAL A 238 -9.13 -18.30 -4.93
N ALA A 239 -8.90 -18.83 -3.71
CA ALA A 239 -9.85 -18.72 -2.60
C ALA A 239 -9.88 -17.31 -2.02
N GLY A 240 -8.71 -16.69 -1.84
CA GLY A 240 -8.56 -15.33 -1.33
C GLY A 240 -9.28 -14.29 -2.18
N LEU A 241 -9.31 -14.43 -3.51
CA LEU A 241 -10.09 -13.55 -4.40
C LEU A 241 -11.59 -13.50 -4.04
N SER A 242 -12.19 -14.64 -3.69
CA SER A 242 -13.59 -14.73 -3.25
C SER A 242 -13.81 -14.05 -1.88
N ALA A 243 -12.83 -14.21 -0.98
CA ALA A 243 -12.82 -13.52 0.31
C ALA A 243 -12.71 -12.00 0.15
N ILE A 244 -11.77 -11.53 -0.69
CA ILE A 244 -11.54 -10.11 -1.00
C ILE A 244 -12.83 -9.45 -1.51
N GLU A 245 -13.52 -10.05 -2.50
CA GLU A 245 -14.78 -9.51 -3.02
C GLU A 245 -15.84 -9.36 -1.91
N THR A 246 -15.94 -10.35 -1.01
CA THR A 246 -16.92 -10.37 0.07
C THR A 246 -16.61 -9.33 1.16
N LEU A 247 -15.34 -9.20 1.56
CA LEU A 247 -14.90 -8.22 2.55
C LEU A 247 -15.08 -6.78 2.05
N ILE A 248 -14.74 -6.50 0.79
CA ILE A 248 -14.98 -5.20 0.16
C ILE A 248 -16.49 -4.90 0.05
N ALA A 249 -17.32 -5.90 -0.27
CA ALA A 249 -18.78 -5.73 -0.27
C ALA A 249 -19.34 -5.40 1.13
N GLU A 250 -18.70 -5.92 2.18
CA GLU A 250 -19.03 -5.66 3.60
C GLU A 250 -18.45 -4.33 4.10
N GLY A 251 -17.50 -3.73 3.38
CA GLY A 251 -16.90 -2.44 3.69
C GLY A 251 -15.69 -2.54 4.61
N ILE A 252 -15.05 -3.71 4.65
CA ILE A 252 -13.76 -3.95 5.28
C ILE A 252 -12.67 -3.56 4.28
N ASN A 253 -11.70 -2.75 4.70
CA ASN A 253 -10.57 -2.39 3.84
C ASN A 253 -9.62 -3.58 3.68
N VAL A 254 -9.10 -3.82 2.48
CA VAL A 254 -8.30 -5.01 2.19
C VAL A 254 -6.95 -4.67 1.56
N ASN A 255 -5.87 -5.17 2.15
CA ASN A 255 -4.55 -5.22 1.52
C ASN A 255 -4.37 -6.59 0.84
N VAL A 256 -4.51 -6.64 -0.48
CA VAL A 256 -4.31 -7.87 -1.24
C VAL A 256 -2.81 -8.15 -1.34
N THR A 257 -2.35 -9.34 -0.92
CA THR A 257 -0.92 -9.68 -0.84
C THR A 257 -0.55 -10.94 -1.63
N LEU A 258 0.76 -11.22 -1.75
CA LEU A 258 1.32 -12.30 -2.57
C LEU A 258 0.94 -12.22 -4.07
N LEU A 259 0.81 -11.00 -4.61
CA LEU A 259 0.67 -10.79 -6.04
C LEU A 259 2.04 -10.86 -6.73
N PHE A 260 2.25 -11.87 -7.57
CA PHE A 260 3.47 -12.04 -8.38
C PHE A 260 3.21 -11.93 -9.89
N SER A 261 2.03 -12.30 -10.37
CA SER A 261 1.68 -12.31 -11.79
C SER A 261 0.77 -11.15 -12.18
N LEU A 262 0.94 -10.69 -13.42
CA LEU A 262 0.06 -9.69 -14.04
C LEU A 262 -1.39 -10.16 -14.09
N GLU A 263 -1.61 -11.45 -14.30
CA GLU A 263 -2.94 -12.05 -14.36
C GLU A 263 -3.61 -12.11 -12.99
N ARG A 264 -2.88 -12.48 -11.93
CA ARG A 264 -3.45 -12.45 -10.58
C ARG A 264 -3.77 -11.03 -10.14
N TYR A 265 -2.96 -10.05 -10.54
CA TYR A 265 -3.27 -8.65 -10.30
C TYR A 265 -4.59 -8.21 -10.98
N ARG A 266 -4.83 -8.59 -12.25
CA ARG A 266 -6.13 -8.35 -12.91
C ARG A 266 -7.28 -8.92 -12.08
N GLN A 267 -7.16 -10.19 -11.67
CA GLN A 267 -8.20 -10.88 -10.90
C GLN A 267 -8.47 -10.21 -9.54
N SER A 268 -7.43 -9.73 -8.84
CA SER A 268 -7.56 -8.91 -7.63
C SER A 268 -8.36 -7.63 -7.88
N ALA A 269 -8.03 -6.91 -8.96
CA ALA A 269 -8.69 -5.66 -9.30
C ALA A 269 -10.17 -5.88 -9.69
N GLU A 270 -10.49 -6.95 -10.42
CA GLU A 270 -11.88 -7.33 -10.71
C GLU A 270 -12.66 -7.71 -9.44
N ALA A 271 -12.05 -8.46 -8.51
CA ALA A 271 -12.67 -8.81 -7.23
C ALA A 271 -12.98 -7.56 -6.37
N TYR A 272 -12.09 -6.57 -6.36
CA TYR A 272 -12.33 -5.27 -5.74
C TYR A 272 -13.53 -4.54 -6.38
N LEU A 273 -13.55 -4.42 -7.71
CA LEU A 273 -14.66 -3.80 -8.44
C LEU A 273 -15.99 -4.51 -8.21
N ALA A 274 -16.00 -5.84 -8.19
CA ALA A 274 -17.19 -6.65 -7.91
C ALA A 274 -17.70 -6.45 -6.48
N GLY A 275 -16.80 -6.37 -5.50
CA GLY A 275 -17.14 -6.06 -4.10
C GLY A 275 -17.78 -4.69 -3.95
N LEU A 276 -17.17 -3.65 -4.53
CA LEU A 276 -17.72 -2.29 -4.54
C LEU A 276 -19.11 -2.24 -5.22
N ARG A 277 -19.28 -2.86 -6.39
CA ARG A 277 -20.58 -2.92 -7.08
C ARG A 277 -21.65 -3.67 -6.26
N ARG A 278 -21.29 -4.76 -5.58
CA ARG A 278 -22.17 -5.46 -4.63
C ARG A 278 -22.60 -4.54 -3.47
N ARG A 279 -21.74 -3.63 -3.03
CA ARG A 279 -22.00 -2.66 -1.96
C ARG A 279 -22.90 -1.51 -2.42
N VAL A 280 -22.57 -0.86 -3.54
CA VAL A 280 -23.40 0.19 -4.16
C VAL A 280 -24.81 -0.31 -4.46
N LYS A 281 -24.95 -1.54 -4.98
CA LYS A 281 -26.25 -2.18 -5.23
C LYS A 281 -27.12 -2.37 -3.97
N LYS A 282 -26.53 -2.39 -2.78
CA LYS A 282 -27.24 -2.41 -1.48
C LYS A 282 -27.57 -1.00 -0.95
N GLY A 283 -27.15 0.07 -1.63
CA GLY A 283 -27.29 1.45 -1.15
C GLY A 283 -26.37 1.77 0.04
N LEU A 284 -25.22 1.09 0.14
CA LEU A 284 -24.25 1.29 1.21
C LEU A 284 -23.08 2.19 0.75
N PRO A 285 -22.52 3.04 1.64
CA PRO A 285 -21.44 3.98 1.31
C PRO A 285 -20.15 3.27 0.93
N VAL A 286 -19.39 3.86 0.00
CA VAL A 286 -18.13 3.33 -0.53
C VAL A 286 -16.94 4.28 -0.39
N GLU A 287 -17.15 5.52 0.08
CA GLU A 287 -16.12 6.58 0.17
C GLU A 287 -14.96 6.28 1.14
N ARG A 288 -15.05 5.19 1.91
CA ARG A 288 -14.02 4.72 2.84
C ARG A 288 -13.79 3.21 2.76
N VAL A 289 -14.04 2.61 1.59
CA VAL A 289 -13.77 1.20 1.31
C VAL A 289 -12.51 1.11 0.44
N ALA A 290 -11.36 1.25 1.10
CA ALA A 290 -10.06 1.31 0.46
C ALA A 290 -9.45 -0.08 0.25
N SER A 291 -8.60 -0.18 -0.75
CA SER A 291 -7.77 -1.36 -0.97
C SER A 291 -6.43 -1.00 -1.59
N VAL A 292 -5.43 -1.84 -1.31
CA VAL A 292 -4.13 -1.82 -2.00
C VAL A 292 -3.81 -3.21 -2.55
N ALA A 293 -3.11 -3.26 -3.68
CA ALA A 293 -2.66 -4.48 -4.32
C ALA A 293 -1.13 -4.60 -4.18
N SER A 294 -0.68 -5.33 -3.16
CA SER A 294 0.74 -5.56 -2.84
C SER A 294 1.40 -6.49 -3.86
N PHE A 295 2.00 -5.90 -4.89
CA PHE A 295 2.74 -6.56 -5.97
C PHE A 295 4.21 -6.74 -5.58
N PHE A 296 4.68 -7.99 -5.54
CA PHE A 296 5.99 -8.36 -5.00
C PHE A 296 7.08 -8.33 -6.06
N LEU A 297 8.21 -7.69 -5.76
CA LEU A 297 9.25 -7.39 -6.74
C LEU A 297 10.47 -8.31 -6.63
N SER A 298 11.31 -8.15 -5.61
CA SER A 298 12.62 -8.84 -5.55
C SER A 298 12.56 -10.37 -5.63
N ARG A 299 11.43 -10.98 -5.26
CA ARG A 299 11.22 -12.43 -5.40
C ARG A 299 11.15 -12.90 -6.86
N ILE A 300 10.71 -12.04 -7.79
CA ILE A 300 10.66 -12.34 -9.23
C ILE A 300 12.08 -12.44 -9.78
N ASP A 301 12.90 -11.40 -9.62
CA ASP A 301 14.29 -11.41 -10.10
C ASP A 301 15.11 -12.50 -9.40
N THR A 302 14.95 -12.69 -8.07
CA THR A 302 15.63 -13.79 -7.33
C THR A 302 15.31 -15.19 -7.89
N ALA A 303 14.15 -15.37 -8.53
CA ALA A 303 13.74 -16.64 -9.11
C ALA A 303 14.09 -16.80 -10.61
N ILE A 304 14.51 -15.73 -11.28
CA ILE A 304 14.74 -15.67 -12.73
C ILE A 304 16.22 -15.41 -13.04
N ASP A 305 16.87 -14.47 -12.33
CA ASP A 305 18.26 -14.07 -12.53
C ASP A 305 19.23 -15.27 -12.54
N PRO A 306 19.12 -16.30 -11.67
CA PRO A 306 20.03 -17.46 -11.73
C PRO A 306 20.00 -18.21 -13.07
N VAL A 307 18.85 -18.26 -13.74
CA VAL A 307 18.70 -18.88 -15.07
C VAL A 307 19.35 -18.00 -16.15
N LEU A 308 19.22 -16.68 -16.01
CA LEU A 308 19.86 -15.71 -16.91
C LEU A 308 21.38 -15.72 -16.74
N GLU A 309 21.88 -15.78 -15.51
CA GLU A 309 23.30 -15.90 -15.17
C GLU A 309 23.92 -17.18 -15.76
N GLU A 310 23.22 -18.32 -15.71
CA GLU A 310 23.66 -19.56 -16.34
C GLU A 310 23.74 -19.44 -17.88
N LEU A 311 22.75 -18.81 -18.52
CA LEU A 311 22.75 -18.55 -19.96
C LEU A 311 23.90 -17.60 -20.38
N ILE A 312 24.18 -16.57 -19.59
CA ILE A 312 25.28 -15.63 -19.82
C ILE A 312 26.63 -16.37 -19.68
N ALA A 313 26.79 -17.18 -18.64
CA ALA A 313 28.03 -17.93 -18.39
C ALA A 313 28.27 -19.05 -19.42
N GLY A 314 27.21 -19.67 -19.95
CA GLY A 314 27.28 -20.66 -21.02
C GLY A 314 27.63 -20.07 -22.40
N GLY A 315 27.37 -18.78 -22.61
CA GLY A 315 27.63 -18.10 -23.88
C GLY A 315 26.65 -18.50 -25.00
N GLY A 316 27.06 -18.24 -26.25
CA GLY A 316 26.24 -18.53 -27.43
C GLY A 316 25.14 -17.49 -27.70
N GLU A 317 24.22 -17.84 -28.61
CA GLU A 317 23.25 -16.90 -29.20
C GLU A 317 22.31 -16.21 -28.19
N LYS A 318 22.05 -16.85 -27.03
CA LYS A 318 21.16 -16.30 -26.00
C LYS A 318 21.84 -15.41 -24.97
N ALA A 319 23.18 -15.41 -24.87
CA ALA A 319 23.89 -14.74 -23.78
C ALA A 319 23.69 -13.22 -23.77
N ASP A 320 23.75 -12.57 -24.94
CA ASP A 320 23.51 -11.13 -25.05
C ASP A 320 22.05 -10.77 -24.71
N SER A 321 21.08 -11.60 -25.10
CA SER A 321 19.67 -11.39 -24.76
C SER A 321 19.42 -11.56 -23.27
N ALA A 322 19.98 -12.61 -22.64
CA ALA A 322 19.90 -12.82 -21.20
C ALA A 322 20.54 -11.65 -20.40
N GLY A 323 21.69 -11.15 -20.84
CA GLY A 323 22.34 -9.97 -20.25
C GLY A 323 21.51 -8.68 -20.36
N ASN A 324 20.66 -8.56 -21.37
CA ASN A 324 19.73 -7.43 -21.51
C ASN A 324 18.48 -7.52 -20.62
N VAL A 325 18.18 -8.70 -20.07
CA VAL A 325 17.00 -8.99 -19.22
C VAL A 325 17.36 -9.08 -17.73
N LEU A 326 18.60 -9.48 -17.40
CA LEU A 326 19.11 -9.68 -16.03
C LEU A 326 18.80 -8.50 -15.10
N GLY A 327 18.14 -8.77 -13.97
CA GLY A 327 17.77 -7.76 -12.97
C GLY A 327 16.68 -6.77 -13.39
N LYS A 328 16.01 -6.95 -14.54
CA LYS A 328 14.96 -6.05 -15.03
C LYS A 328 13.53 -6.61 -14.92
N THR A 329 13.36 -7.91 -14.71
CA THR A 329 12.07 -8.58 -14.89
C THR A 329 11.01 -8.10 -13.90
N ALA A 330 11.33 -7.94 -12.62
CA ALA A 330 10.39 -7.45 -11.62
C ALA A 330 9.92 -6.01 -11.88
N VAL A 331 10.85 -5.12 -12.30
CA VAL A 331 10.53 -3.73 -12.65
C VAL A 331 9.68 -3.69 -13.92
N ALA A 332 9.96 -4.54 -14.90
CA ALA A 332 9.14 -4.68 -16.11
C ALA A 332 7.71 -5.15 -15.78
N CYS A 333 7.57 -6.18 -14.92
CA CYS A 333 6.28 -6.63 -14.41
C CYS A 333 5.52 -5.50 -13.69
N ALA A 334 6.17 -4.74 -12.81
CA ALA A 334 5.55 -3.63 -12.09
C ALA A 334 5.04 -2.52 -13.03
N LYS A 335 5.84 -2.14 -14.03
CA LYS A 335 5.45 -1.17 -15.05
C LYS A 335 4.23 -1.64 -15.87
N VAL A 336 4.18 -2.91 -16.25
CA VAL A 336 3.02 -3.48 -16.95
C VAL A 336 1.80 -3.64 -16.03
N ALA A 337 2.00 -3.96 -14.74
CA ALA A 337 0.93 -3.93 -13.74
C ALA A 337 0.32 -2.53 -13.61
N TYR A 338 1.12 -1.47 -13.67
CA TYR A 338 0.61 -0.09 -13.67
C TYR A 338 -0.18 0.25 -14.95
N GLN A 339 0.18 -0.28 -16.11
CA GLN A 339 -0.65 -0.16 -17.32
C GLN A 339 -2.00 -0.87 -17.17
N ILE A 340 -2.02 -2.04 -16.50
CA ILE A 340 -3.26 -2.75 -16.16
C ILE A 340 -4.11 -1.91 -15.20
N TYR A 341 -3.51 -1.30 -14.17
CA TYR A 341 -4.19 -0.37 -13.26
C TYR A 341 -4.90 0.75 -14.03
N GLY A 342 -4.20 1.43 -14.93
CA GLY A 342 -4.79 2.49 -15.77
C GLY A 342 -5.93 2.00 -16.68
N GLY A 343 -5.87 0.76 -17.16
CA GLY A 343 -6.94 0.13 -17.95
C GLY A 343 -8.16 -0.31 -17.15
N VAL A 344 -7.97 -0.71 -15.88
CA VAL A 344 -9.05 -1.17 -14.99
C VAL A 344 -9.74 0.00 -14.29
N PHE A 345 -8.98 0.96 -13.79
CA PHE A 345 -9.47 2.11 -13.00
C PHE A 345 -9.65 3.40 -13.82
N GLY A 346 -9.34 3.36 -15.13
CA GLY A 346 -9.59 4.45 -16.05
C GLY A 346 -11.07 4.76 -16.29
N VAL A 347 -11.30 5.92 -16.92
CA VAL A 347 -12.61 6.60 -17.05
C VAL A 347 -13.77 5.71 -17.48
N ASN A 348 -13.55 4.70 -18.33
CA ASN A 348 -14.65 3.88 -18.87
C ASN A 348 -15.13 2.75 -17.93
N ARG A 349 -14.25 2.19 -17.10
CA ARG A 349 -14.54 0.96 -16.32
C ARG A 349 -14.84 1.22 -14.84
N PHE A 350 -14.51 2.42 -14.35
CA PHE A 350 -14.64 2.80 -12.95
C PHE A 350 -15.55 4.03 -12.71
N ALA A 351 -16.00 4.74 -13.76
CA ALA A 351 -16.79 5.96 -13.58
C ALA A 351 -18.14 5.76 -12.85
N ASP A 352 -18.74 4.56 -12.91
CA ASP A 352 -19.95 4.22 -12.15
C ASP A 352 -19.70 4.23 -10.63
N LEU A 353 -18.54 3.73 -10.23
CA LEU A 353 -18.09 3.68 -8.84
C LEU A 353 -17.51 5.02 -8.37
N ALA A 354 -16.72 5.69 -9.22
CA ALA A 354 -16.18 7.03 -8.92
C ALA A 354 -17.29 8.08 -8.74
N ALA A 355 -18.40 7.98 -9.50
CA ALA A 355 -19.60 8.81 -9.30
C ALA A 355 -20.38 8.49 -8.00
N SER A 356 -19.98 7.43 -7.29
CA SER A 356 -20.46 7.07 -5.95
C SER A 356 -19.39 7.35 -4.88
N ASP A 357 -18.41 8.21 -5.18
CA ASP A 357 -17.24 8.56 -4.35
C ASP A 357 -16.32 7.36 -3.99
N ALA A 358 -16.34 6.28 -4.78
CA ALA A 358 -15.45 5.15 -4.54
C ALA A 358 -13.99 5.47 -4.90
N GLU A 359 -13.07 4.95 -4.09
CA GLU A 359 -11.63 5.00 -4.34
C GLU A 359 -11.14 3.91 -5.30
N THR A 360 -9.99 4.13 -5.95
CA THR A 360 -9.30 3.07 -6.72
C THR A 360 -8.45 2.18 -5.81
N GLN A 361 -8.31 0.89 -6.15
CA GLN A 361 -7.33 0.00 -5.52
C GLN A 361 -5.93 0.35 -6.02
N ARG A 362 -5.15 1.07 -5.20
CA ARG A 362 -3.78 1.50 -5.55
C ARG A 362 -2.85 0.29 -5.64
N LEU A 363 -1.90 0.32 -6.57
CA LEU A 363 -0.78 -0.63 -6.58
C LEU A 363 0.17 -0.31 -5.42
N LEU A 364 0.58 -1.34 -4.70
CA LEU A 364 1.55 -1.25 -3.61
C LEU A 364 2.78 -2.09 -3.99
N TRP A 365 3.93 -1.46 -4.13
CA TRP A 365 5.19 -2.13 -4.40
C TRP A 365 5.71 -2.78 -3.12
N ALA A 366 5.84 -4.11 -3.13
CA ALA A 366 6.22 -4.92 -1.97
C ALA A 366 7.47 -5.74 -2.24
N SER A 367 8.15 -6.18 -1.17
CA SER A 367 9.42 -6.91 -1.27
C SER A 367 10.46 -6.11 -2.07
N THR A 368 10.62 -4.84 -1.72
CA THR A 368 11.38 -3.80 -2.46
C THR A 368 12.83 -3.65 -2.02
N SER A 369 13.33 -4.49 -1.11
CA SER A 369 14.78 -4.60 -0.89
C SER A 369 15.45 -5.36 -2.02
N THR A 370 16.49 -4.76 -2.58
CA THR A 370 17.49 -5.43 -3.41
C THR A 370 18.07 -6.67 -2.72
N LYS A 371 18.31 -7.74 -3.50
CA LYS A 371 18.87 -9.01 -3.02
C LYS A 371 20.24 -9.33 -3.62
N ASN A 372 20.50 -8.88 -4.84
CA ASN A 372 21.80 -9.00 -5.48
C ASN A 372 22.66 -7.75 -5.14
N PRO A 373 23.82 -7.88 -4.47
CA PRO A 373 24.67 -6.75 -4.11
C PRO A 373 25.34 -6.06 -5.31
N ALA A 374 25.23 -6.61 -6.53
CA ALA A 374 25.66 -5.93 -7.75
C ALA A 374 24.66 -4.87 -8.24
N TYR A 375 23.41 -4.89 -7.76
CA TYR A 375 22.39 -3.91 -8.10
C TYR A 375 22.33 -2.78 -7.06
N SER A 376 21.74 -1.64 -7.43
CA SER A 376 21.45 -0.56 -6.47
C SER A 376 20.51 -1.06 -5.38
N ASP A 377 20.79 -0.73 -4.13
CA ASP A 377 19.95 -0.99 -2.95
C ASP A 377 18.58 -0.29 -2.98
N VAL A 378 18.38 0.68 -3.89
CA VAL A 378 17.11 1.37 -4.17
C VAL A 378 16.50 1.01 -5.54
N MET A 379 16.95 -0.07 -6.20
CA MET A 379 16.50 -0.44 -7.57
C MET A 379 14.99 -0.64 -7.73
N TYR A 380 14.28 -1.02 -6.67
CA TYR A 380 12.82 -1.24 -6.68
C TYR A 380 12.04 -0.03 -6.17
N VAL A 381 12.72 1.06 -5.83
CA VAL A 381 12.10 2.35 -5.48
C VAL A 381 12.14 3.27 -6.69
N GLU A 382 13.33 3.64 -7.17
CA GLU A 382 13.49 4.69 -8.18
C GLU A 382 12.70 4.55 -9.49
N PRO A 383 12.67 3.38 -10.18
CA PRO A 383 11.98 3.24 -11.45
C PRO A 383 10.46 3.11 -11.31
N LEU A 384 9.94 2.99 -10.08
CA LEU A 384 8.52 2.71 -9.80
C LEU A 384 7.79 3.86 -9.11
N ILE A 385 8.43 5.03 -9.01
CA ILE A 385 7.81 6.27 -8.54
C ILE A 385 6.81 6.77 -9.58
N GLY A 386 5.54 6.85 -9.19
CA GLY A 386 4.44 7.36 -10.03
C GLY A 386 3.13 7.54 -9.24
N PRO A 387 2.12 8.19 -9.84
CA PRO A 387 0.92 8.60 -9.13
C PRO A 387 -0.02 7.43 -8.84
N GLU A 388 -0.80 7.56 -7.77
CA GLU A 388 -1.73 6.55 -7.25
C GLU A 388 -1.06 5.21 -6.91
N THR A 389 0.18 5.27 -6.41
CA THR A 389 0.92 4.10 -5.92
C THR A 389 1.32 4.23 -4.46
N VAL A 390 1.62 3.08 -3.86
CA VAL A 390 2.25 2.96 -2.54
C VAL A 390 3.55 2.19 -2.72
N ASN A 391 4.58 2.47 -1.93
CA ASN A 391 5.74 1.60 -1.80
C ASN A 391 5.92 1.26 -0.31
N THR A 392 5.89 -0.03 0.05
CA THR A 392 6.19 -0.44 1.41
C THR A 392 7.67 -0.79 1.52
N LEU A 393 8.40 -0.03 2.33
CA LEU A 393 9.84 -0.10 2.45
C LEU A 393 10.23 -0.73 3.80
N PRO A 394 11.03 -1.80 3.84
CA PRO A 394 11.68 -2.23 5.07
C PRO A 394 12.76 -1.21 5.46
N MET A 395 13.14 -1.22 6.75
CA MET A 395 14.05 -0.23 7.35
C MET A 395 15.33 0.03 6.55
N ASP A 396 16.03 -1.01 6.11
CA ASP A 396 17.31 -0.84 5.39
C ASP A 396 17.12 -0.08 4.06
N THR A 397 16.05 -0.37 3.32
CA THR A 397 15.72 0.32 2.05
C THR A 397 15.20 1.73 2.29
N LEU A 398 14.46 1.94 3.39
CA LEU A 398 14.05 3.29 3.82
C LEU A 398 15.27 4.17 4.15
N ASP A 399 16.24 3.61 4.88
CA ASP A 399 17.44 4.31 5.31
C ASP A 399 18.37 4.60 4.13
N ALA A 400 18.56 3.65 3.21
CA ALA A 400 19.27 3.86 1.94
C ALA A 400 18.64 5.00 1.11
N TYR A 401 17.32 4.98 0.94
CA TYR A 401 16.63 6.03 0.17
C TYR A 401 16.69 7.40 0.85
N ARG A 402 16.73 7.47 2.19
CA ARG A 402 16.96 8.71 2.94
C ARG A 402 18.39 9.27 2.74
N ASP A 403 19.37 8.38 2.56
CA ASP A 403 20.75 8.75 2.33
C ASP A 403 21.00 9.24 0.89
N HIS A 404 20.63 8.48 -0.13
CA HIS A 404 21.06 8.79 -1.50
C HIS A 404 19.97 8.64 -2.57
N GLY A 405 18.70 8.36 -2.20
CA GLY A 405 17.60 8.22 -3.15
C GLY A 405 17.34 9.49 -3.98
N SER A 406 17.02 9.31 -5.26
CA SER A 406 16.79 10.36 -6.27
C SER A 406 15.32 10.39 -6.76
N PRO A 407 14.44 11.22 -6.16
CA PRO A 407 13.02 11.27 -6.49
C PRO A 407 12.76 11.86 -7.89
N ALA A 408 12.15 11.06 -8.76
CA ALA A 408 11.60 11.50 -10.05
C ALA A 408 10.51 10.51 -10.51
N ALA A 409 9.47 10.99 -11.20
CA ALA A 409 8.46 10.10 -11.79
C ALA A 409 9.07 9.28 -12.94
N ARG A 410 9.22 7.96 -12.74
CA ARG A 410 9.85 7.02 -13.70
C ARG A 410 8.96 5.82 -14.06
N LEU A 411 7.84 5.62 -13.37
CA LEU A 411 6.96 4.47 -13.55
C LEU A 411 6.41 4.35 -14.98
N GLU A 412 6.12 5.48 -15.64
CA GLU A 412 5.61 5.53 -17.01
C GLU A 412 6.70 5.73 -18.08
N GLN A 413 7.99 5.70 -17.70
CA GLN A 413 9.11 5.77 -18.65
C GLN A 413 9.42 4.37 -19.21
N ASP A 414 9.98 4.30 -20.42
CA ASP A 414 10.56 3.08 -21.02
C ASP A 414 9.62 1.85 -21.04
N LEU A 415 8.32 2.10 -21.18
CA LEU A 415 7.27 1.07 -21.16
C LEU A 415 7.43 0.02 -22.28
N ASP A 416 8.02 0.42 -23.42
CA ASP A 416 8.33 -0.50 -24.52
C ASP A 416 9.63 -1.29 -24.27
N GLU A 417 10.56 -0.83 -23.42
CA GLU A 417 11.62 -1.69 -22.91
C GLU A 417 11.07 -2.71 -21.92
N ALA A 418 10.21 -2.29 -20.98
CA ALA A 418 9.55 -3.19 -20.05
C ALA A 418 8.81 -4.33 -20.77
N ARG A 419 8.08 -4.04 -21.86
CA ARG A 419 7.43 -5.07 -22.70
C ARG A 419 8.45 -6.01 -23.34
N ARG A 420 9.47 -5.48 -24.02
CA ARG A 420 10.54 -6.30 -24.64
C ARG A 420 11.26 -7.20 -23.64
N VAL A 421 11.47 -6.76 -22.39
CA VAL A 421 12.05 -7.60 -21.33
C VAL A 421 11.17 -8.81 -21.04
N LEU A 422 9.84 -8.65 -20.96
CA LEU A 422 8.90 -9.76 -20.74
C LEU A 422 8.76 -10.64 -21.99
N ASP A 423 8.67 -10.04 -23.18
CA ASP A 423 8.53 -10.73 -24.47
C ASP A 423 9.77 -11.62 -24.79
N ALA A 424 10.94 -11.28 -24.25
CA ALA A 424 12.18 -12.06 -24.41
C ALA A 424 12.25 -13.31 -23.50
N LEU A 425 11.49 -13.38 -22.40
CA LEU A 425 11.59 -14.49 -21.44
C LEU A 425 11.31 -15.88 -22.07
N PRO A 426 10.28 -16.06 -22.92
CA PRO A 426 10.05 -17.35 -23.60
C PRO A 426 11.17 -17.73 -24.56
N GLU A 427 11.79 -16.77 -25.25
CA GLU A 427 12.96 -17.01 -26.12
C GLU A 427 14.17 -17.48 -25.32
N LEU A 428 14.31 -17.00 -24.09
CA LEU A 428 15.32 -17.45 -23.11
C LEU A 428 14.96 -18.78 -22.43
N GLY A 429 13.75 -19.30 -22.64
CA GLY A 429 13.27 -20.56 -22.04
C GLY A 429 12.64 -20.40 -20.65
N ILE A 430 12.22 -19.18 -20.29
CA ILE A 430 11.62 -18.84 -19.00
C ILE A 430 10.11 -18.63 -19.18
N ASP A 431 9.30 -19.51 -18.60
CA ASP A 431 7.84 -19.30 -18.45
C ASP A 431 7.59 -18.45 -17.19
N LEU A 432 7.25 -17.18 -17.39
CA LEU A 432 6.95 -16.25 -16.31
C LEU A 432 5.68 -16.64 -15.53
N ASP A 433 4.69 -17.25 -16.17
CA ASP A 433 3.47 -17.70 -15.51
C ASP A 433 3.76 -18.95 -14.64
N GLU A 434 4.68 -19.82 -15.05
CA GLU A 434 5.16 -20.93 -14.19
C GLU A 434 5.94 -20.41 -13.00
N VAL A 435 6.91 -19.50 -13.22
CA VAL A 435 7.70 -18.90 -12.14
C VAL A 435 6.80 -18.18 -11.13
N THR A 436 5.82 -17.40 -11.59
CA THR A 436 4.94 -16.64 -10.69
C THR A 436 3.91 -17.51 -9.98
N ARG A 437 3.43 -18.61 -10.57
CA ARG A 437 2.65 -19.65 -9.85
C ARG A 437 3.47 -20.26 -8.72
N ARG A 438 4.71 -20.70 -9.00
CA ARG A 438 5.62 -21.25 -7.98
C ARG A 438 5.89 -20.24 -6.86
N LEU A 439 6.03 -18.95 -7.17
CA LEU A 439 6.19 -17.89 -6.17
C LEU A 439 4.94 -17.64 -5.31
N GLU A 440 3.73 -17.86 -5.83
CA GLU A 440 2.48 -17.84 -5.06
C GLU A 440 2.50 -18.99 -4.03
N ASP A 441 2.72 -20.22 -4.47
CA ASP A 441 2.74 -21.42 -3.62
C ASP A 441 3.86 -21.37 -2.55
N GLU A 442 5.10 -21.09 -2.97
CA GLU A 442 6.23 -20.88 -2.03
C GLU A 442 5.98 -19.69 -1.11
N GLY A 443 5.26 -18.66 -1.58
CA GLY A 443 4.97 -17.45 -0.84
C GLY A 443 4.09 -17.71 0.38
N ILE A 444 3.12 -18.61 0.25
CA ILE A 444 2.24 -19.07 1.32
C ILE A 444 3.05 -19.86 2.35
N GLN A 445 3.85 -20.85 1.92
CA GLN A 445 4.68 -21.64 2.85
C GLN A 445 5.68 -20.76 3.62
N LYS A 446 6.31 -19.80 2.93
CA LYS A 446 7.21 -18.80 3.53
C LYS A 446 6.52 -17.85 4.52
N PHE A 447 5.18 -17.85 4.63
CA PHE A 447 4.42 -17.18 5.69
C PHE A 447 3.90 -18.14 6.77
N ILE A 448 3.62 -19.41 6.44
CA ILE A 448 3.31 -20.45 7.43
C ILE A 448 4.52 -20.72 8.33
N ASP A 449 5.73 -20.95 7.79
CA ASP A 449 6.88 -21.33 8.63
C ASP A 449 7.24 -20.28 9.70
N PRO A 450 7.26 -18.95 9.43
CA PRO A 450 7.45 -17.94 10.46
C PRO A 450 6.31 -17.87 11.48
N PHE A 451 5.07 -18.10 11.06
CA PHE A 451 3.92 -18.11 11.97
C PHE A 451 4.00 -19.29 12.95
N ASP A 452 4.34 -20.47 12.45
CA ASP A 452 4.52 -21.68 13.26
C ASP A 452 5.70 -21.52 14.24
N ARG A 453 6.86 -21.00 13.77
CA ARG A 453 8.00 -20.69 14.66
C ARG A 453 7.69 -19.63 15.70
N LEU A 454 6.85 -18.65 15.39
CA LEU A 454 6.39 -17.63 16.34
C LEU A 454 5.53 -18.26 17.44
N LEU A 455 4.58 -19.13 17.09
CA LEU A 455 3.75 -19.86 18.08
C LEU A 455 4.60 -20.81 18.95
N ASP A 456 5.60 -21.49 18.37
CA ASP A 456 6.56 -22.32 19.10
C ASP A 456 7.47 -21.50 20.03
N SER A 457 7.80 -20.26 19.66
CA SER A 457 8.55 -19.35 20.52
C SER A 457 7.69 -18.86 21.68
N LEU A 458 6.43 -18.48 21.40
CA LEU A 458 5.47 -18.09 22.42
C LEU A 458 5.22 -19.19 23.44
N GLU A 459 5.24 -20.48 23.06
CA GLU A 459 5.17 -21.57 24.05
C GLU A 459 6.34 -21.51 25.05
N LYS A 460 7.56 -21.22 24.58
CA LYS A 460 8.75 -21.11 25.45
C LYS A 460 8.64 -19.90 26.39
N HIS A 461 8.18 -18.75 25.88
CA HIS A 461 7.96 -17.56 26.70
C HIS A 461 6.82 -17.77 27.72
N ARG A 462 5.72 -18.42 27.31
CA ARG A 462 4.58 -18.77 28.16
C ARG A 462 4.98 -19.76 29.25
N ALA A 463 5.74 -20.80 28.91
CA ALA A 463 6.24 -21.79 29.86
C ALA A 463 7.33 -21.25 30.80
N ALA A 464 8.01 -20.16 30.44
CA ALA A 464 8.94 -19.45 31.32
C ALA A 464 8.28 -18.36 32.19
N ALA A 465 7.00 -18.06 31.94
CA ALA A 465 6.19 -17.09 32.67
C ALA A 465 5.30 -17.73 33.76
N LEU A 466 5.06 -19.03 33.66
CA LEU A 466 4.29 -19.86 34.61
C LEU A 466 5.21 -20.56 35.63
#